data_AF-A0A9X6NG01-F1
#
_entry.id   AF-A0A9X6NG01-F1
#
_cell.length_a   1.000
_cell.length_b   1.000
_cell.length_c   1.000
_cell.angle_alpha   90.00
_cell.angle_beta   90.00
_cell.angle_gamma   90.00
#
_symmetry.space_group_name_H-M   'P 1'
#
loop_
_entity.id
_entity.type
_entity.pdbx_description
1 polymer ?
#
loop_
_entity_poly.entity_id
_entity_poly.type
_entity_poly.pdbx_seq_one_letter_code
_entity_poly.pdbx_strand_id
1 'polypeptide(L)'
;MRKGKSLFSIVLRHTHLRPSCPNLPAAAAVFGRFSFSKMPADGTSSTAVRKPQLVAFDMDWTLWPFHVDCGPYTPLRKDKDGKIRDRTDTVFEPFPGVTEMIKGLYEKGQKMALVSRTDAPPIGKRMLELLDWNQYFPYQEIYPGKKTTHFAKIQKDSGIAYSEMLFFDDEHRNIRDMSAVGVTCLFLKEPMSQEVLDREKVDKLTDLCCKGLHNPCKRPCPPTRPRCPSPHHDTYPCDGGSSSRTLSSSDKEILGEVDRYQLIGEILFQFERRIFSAVVPKNQRFYGYAVRNIEQLIAREEDIGDRVQFRSNLNRLNEKLQGMGYLPYFHSELSCSIINEYGVLANSPRAIRAKSDKLENIPFLTRVIKATLPLSLRDDVLTLFNCLIFLCDGGKIFQY
;
A
#
# COMPACT_ATOMS: atom_id res chain seq x y z
N MET A 1 35.00 -73.75 5.04
CA MET A 1 33.78 -74.10 4.25
C MET A 1 33.90 -73.34 2.91
N ARG A 2 33.85 -73.97 1.72
CA ARG A 2 32.66 -74.29 0.89
C ARG A 2 31.73 -73.06 0.71
N LYS A 3 31.43 -72.49 -0.48
CA LYS A 3 31.82 -72.63 -1.92
C LYS A 3 31.78 -71.21 -2.57
N GLY A 4 32.24 -70.89 -3.80
CA GLY A 4 33.07 -71.60 -4.79
C GLY A 4 32.42 -71.81 -6.18
N LYS A 5 33.08 -71.33 -7.28
CA LYS A 5 32.80 -71.53 -8.75
C LYS A 5 31.61 -70.74 -9.36
N SER A 6 31.49 -70.45 -10.67
CA SER A 6 32.41 -70.44 -11.85
C SER A 6 31.76 -69.74 -13.08
N LEU A 7 32.60 -69.36 -14.06
CA LEU A 7 32.37 -69.02 -15.48
C LEU A 7 31.03 -69.45 -16.15
N PHE A 8 30.55 -68.61 -17.09
CA PHE A 8 30.25 -69.05 -18.47
C PHE A 8 30.40 -67.90 -19.50
N SER A 9 30.67 -68.24 -20.76
CA SER A 9 30.87 -67.29 -21.87
C SER A 9 30.32 -67.84 -23.20
N ILE A 10 29.80 -66.94 -24.06
CA ILE A 10 29.56 -67.05 -25.53
C ILE A 10 29.34 -65.60 -26.03
N VAL A 11 29.99 -64.94 -27.00
CA VAL A 11 31.01 -65.22 -28.05
C VAL A 11 30.43 -65.31 -29.49
N LEU A 12 31.04 -64.54 -30.43
CA LEU A 12 30.78 -64.40 -31.90
C LEU A 12 29.61 -63.46 -32.31
N ARG A 13 29.60 -62.72 -33.45
CA ARG A 13 30.61 -62.35 -34.50
C ARG A 13 30.15 -61.01 -35.18
N HIS A 14 31.04 -60.06 -35.56
CA HIS A 14 31.57 -59.79 -36.93
C HIS A 14 30.52 -59.70 -38.08
N THR A 15 30.57 -58.80 -39.09
CA THR A 15 31.66 -57.98 -39.71
C THR A 15 31.15 -56.64 -40.33
N HIS A 16 32.10 -55.71 -40.61
CA HIS A 16 32.26 -54.70 -41.70
C HIS A 16 31.07 -54.31 -42.65
N LEU A 17 30.97 -53.08 -43.22
CA LEU A 17 31.96 -52.36 -44.06
C LEU A 17 31.81 -50.81 -44.11
N ARG A 18 32.87 -50.13 -44.60
CA ARG A 18 32.95 -48.74 -45.15
C ARG A 18 33.09 -48.84 -46.70
N PRO A 19 33.17 -47.76 -47.52
CA PRO A 19 33.18 -46.29 -47.27
C PRO A 19 31.89 -45.61 -47.85
N SER A 20 31.76 -44.40 -48.45
CA SER A 20 32.67 -43.36 -49.00
C SER A 20 31.99 -41.98 -49.12
N CYS A 21 32.80 -40.91 -49.32
CA CYS A 21 32.41 -39.68 -50.04
C CYS A 21 33.14 -39.66 -51.41
N PRO A 22 32.69 -38.89 -52.42
CA PRO A 22 33.28 -37.54 -52.60
C PRO A 22 32.42 -36.46 -53.33
N ASN A 23 32.95 -35.24 -53.35
CA ASN A 23 32.79 -34.15 -54.33
C ASN A 23 31.57 -33.19 -54.35
N LEU A 24 31.94 -31.92 -54.49
CA LEU A 24 31.22 -30.69 -54.89
C LEU A 24 31.29 -30.51 -56.44
N PRO A 25 30.60 -29.56 -57.15
CA PRO A 25 30.67 -28.12 -56.86
C PRO A 25 29.52 -27.17 -57.35
N ALA A 26 29.79 -25.87 -57.16
CA ALA A 26 29.33 -24.71 -57.93
C ALA A 26 27.93 -24.10 -57.64
N ALA A 27 27.76 -22.85 -58.08
CA ALA A 27 26.67 -21.95 -57.69
C ALA A 27 26.28 -20.97 -58.82
N ALA A 28 25.06 -20.45 -58.77
CA ALA A 28 24.59 -19.27 -59.51
C ALA A 28 23.38 -18.65 -58.80
N ALA A 29 23.11 -17.37 -59.01
CA ALA A 29 21.98 -16.64 -58.40
C ALA A 29 21.10 -15.96 -59.47
N VAL A 30 19.78 -15.96 -59.27
CA VAL A 30 18.81 -15.12 -59.99
C VAL A 30 17.71 -14.66 -59.03
N PHE A 31 17.15 -13.46 -59.27
CA PHE A 31 16.10 -12.83 -58.48
C PHE A 31 14.74 -13.55 -58.53
N GLY A 32 14.10 -13.65 -57.36
CA GLY A 32 12.76 -13.11 -57.12
C GLY A 32 11.53 -13.68 -57.85
N ARG A 33 10.68 -14.38 -57.09
CA ARG A 33 9.21 -14.32 -57.24
C ARG A 33 8.54 -14.52 -55.89
N PHE A 34 7.44 -13.80 -55.64
CA PHE A 34 6.62 -13.96 -54.43
C PHE A 34 5.93 -15.33 -54.42
N SER A 35 5.81 -15.93 -53.23
CA SER A 35 4.89 -17.03 -52.95
C SER A 35 4.28 -16.82 -51.56
N PHE A 36 2.96 -17.03 -51.42
CA PHE A 36 2.23 -16.80 -50.18
C PHE A 36 2.47 -17.94 -49.18
N SER A 37 3.44 -17.78 -48.28
CA SER A 37 3.69 -18.70 -47.18
C SER A 37 2.65 -18.52 -46.05
N LYS A 38 1.49 -19.17 -46.24
CA LYS A 38 0.55 -19.70 -45.24
C LYS A 38 0.83 -19.29 -43.78
N MET A 39 -0.04 -18.47 -43.20
CA MET A 39 0.00 -18.14 -41.77
C MET A 39 -0.12 -19.42 -40.90
N PRO A 40 0.65 -19.54 -39.80
CA PRO A 40 0.34 -20.51 -38.75
C PRO A 40 -0.94 -20.08 -38.01
N ALA A 41 -1.71 -21.06 -37.53
CA ALA A 41 -3.00 -20.85 -36.88
C ALA A 41 -2.88 -20.37 -35.42
N ASP A 42 -4.02 -20.03 -34.82
CA ASP A 42 -4.24 -19.35 -33.55
C ASP A 42 -3.21 -19.57 -32.44
N GLY A 43 -2.78 -18.45 -31.85
CA GLY A 43 -1.95 -18.45 -30.64
C GLY A 43 -2.76 -18.81 -29.40
N THR A 44 -2.52 -19.99 -28.85
CA THR A 44 -2.91 -20.35 -27.47
C THR A 44 -2.10 -19.52 -26.47
N SER A 45 -2.52 -18.28 -26.27
CA SER A 45 -1.95 -17.35 -25.27
C SER A 45 -2.20 -17.87 -23.85
N SER A 46 -1.29 -18.69 -23.33
CA SER A 46 -1.33 -19.14 -21.94
C SER A 46 -1.21 -17.93 -21.01
N THR A 47 -2.27 -17.64 -20.26
CA THR A 47 -2.36 -16.54 -19.29
C THR A 47 -1.57 -16.86 -18.01
N ALA A 48 -0.28 -17.14 -18.17
CA ALA A 48 0.64 -17.42 -17.08
C ALA A 48 0.87 -16.14 -16.26
N VAL A 49 0.30 -16.10 -15.05
CA VAL A 49 0.45 -15.02 -14.08
C VAL A 49 1.94 -14.77 -13.83
N ARG A 50 2.45 -13.60 -14.19
CA ARG A 50 3.87 -13.25 -14.09
C ARG A 50 4.26 -13.02 -12.62
N LYS A 51 4.81 -14.05 -11.97
CA LYS A 51 5.41 -13.95 -10.63
C LYS A 51 6.36 -12.74 -10.56
N PRO A 52 6.26 -11.87 -9.52
CA PRO A 52 7.15 -10.71 -9.39
C PRO A 52 8.60 -11.16 -9.16
N GLN A 53 9.56 -10.43 -9.74
CA GLN A 53 10.99 -10.71 -9.54
C GLN A 53 11.47 -10.31 -8.14
N LEU A 54 10.82 -9.34 -7.50
CA LEU A 54 11.12 -8.89 -6.13
C LEU A 54 9.84 -8.62 -5.35
N VAL A 55 9.80 -9.00 -4.07
CA VAL A 55 8.73 -8.64 -3.13
C VAL A 55 9.31 -7.75 -2.03
N ALA A 56 8.81 -6.53 -1.93
CA ALA A 56 9.18 -5.56 -0.92
C ALA A 56 8.10 -5.47 0.17
N PHE A 57 8.52 -5.18 1.40
CA PHE A 57 7.64 -4.98 2.56
C PHE A 57 8.08 -3.71 3.33
N ASP A 58 7.15 -3.00 3.95
CA ASP A 58 7.48 -2.21 5.15
C ASP A 58 7.77 -3.16 6.34
N MET A 59 8.04 -2.61 7.52
CA MET A 59 8.38 -3.32 8.75
C MET A 59 7.30 -3.07 9.82
N ASP A 60 7.15 -1.83 10.25
CA ASP A 60 6.15 -1.41 11.22
C ASP A 60 4.74 -1.55 10.62
N TRP A 61 3.79 -2.10 11.37
CA TRP A 61 2.39 -2.43 11.00
C TRP A 61 2.15 -3.35 9.79
N THR A 62 3.18 -3.59 8.99
CA THR A 62 3.22 -4.60 7.93
C THR A 62 3.72 -5.96 8.44
N LEU A 63 4.87 -6.03 9.12
CA LEU A 63 5.45 -7.29 9.63
C LEU A 63 5.22 -7.51 11.13
N TRP A 64 4.95 -6.45 11.89
CA TRP A 64 4.68 -6.51 13.33
C TRP A 64 3.74 -5.39 13.84
N PRO A 65 2.96 -5.60 14.92
CA PRO A 65 1.92 -4.68 15.41
C PRO A 65 2.43 -3.50 16.26
N PHE A 66 3.50 -2.83 15.82
CA PHE A 66 4.07 -1.68 16.52
C PHE A 66 4.99 -0.85 15.60
N HIS A 67 5.33 0.37 16.04
CA HIS A 67 6.44 1.13 15.47
C HIS A 67 7.72 0.92 16.28
N VAL A 68 8.86 0.72 15.62
CA VAL A 68 10.15 0.54 16.31
C VAL A 68 10.77 1.84 16.87
N ASP A 69 10.19 3.00 16.57
CA ASP A 69 10.65 4.31 17.09
C ASP A 69 9.92 4.79 18.35
N CYS A 70 8.66 4.39 18.56
CA CYS A 70 7.88 4.76 19.75
C CYS A 70 7.41 3.57 20.63
N GLY A 71 7.59 2.32 20.18
CA GLY A 71 7.19 1.13 20.92
C GLY A 71 8.24 0.63 21.93
N PRO A 72 9.42 0.15 21.49
CA PRO A 72 10.35 -0.57 22.37
C PRO A 72 11.28 0.33 23.20
N TYR A 73 11.34 0.11 24.52
CA TYR A 73 12.31 0.76 25.39
C TYR A 73 13.65 -0.01 25.41
N THR A 74 14.60 0.39 24.57
CA THR A 74 15.92 -0.25 24.42
C THR A 74 16.68 -0.50 25.74
N PRO A 75 17.48 -1.58 25.87
CA PRO A 75 17.86 -2.52 24.81
C PRO A 75 16.81 -3.61 24.52
N LEU A 76 16.73 -4.01 23.26
CA LEU A 76 16.01 -5.22 22.84
C LEU A 76 16.92 -6.45 22.99
N ARG A 77 16.36 -7.50 23.59
CA ARG A 77 16.99 -8.80 23.84
C ARG A 77 16.04 -9.93 23.42
N LYS A 78 16.58 -11.12 23.17
CA LYS A 78 15.80 -12.35 23.00
C LYS A 78 16.12 -13.28 24.16
N ASP A 79 15.08 -13.68 24.90
CA ASP A 79 15.22 -14.50 26.09
C ASP A 79 15.25 -16.00 25.73
N LYS A 80 15.50 -16.84 26.75
CA LYS A 80 15.59 -18.31 26.59
C LYS A 80 14.29 -18.98 26.14
N ASP A 81 13.15 -18.32 26.30
CA ASP A 81 11.84 -18.74 25.77
C ASP A 81 11.64 -18.34 24.30
N GLY A 82 12.64 -17.74 23.65
CA GLY A 82 12.61 -17.32 22.25
C GLY A 82 11.88 -16.00 22.00
N LYS A 83 11.18 -15.45 22.99
CA LYS A 83 10.49 -14.16 22.89
C LYS A 83 11.48 -13.00 22.91
N ILE A 84 11.19 -11.96 22.14
CA ILE A 84 11.93 -10.70 22.18
C ILE A 84 11.27 -9.80 23.22
N ARG A 85 12.09 -9.19 24.09
CA ARG A 85 11.68 -8.25 25.13
C ARG A 85 12.55 -7.00 25.13
N ASP A 86 12.00 -5.90 25.62
CA ASP A 86 12.72 -4.66 25.86
C ASP A 86 13.21 -4.55 27.33
N ARG A 87 13.59 -3.35 27.80
CA ARG A 87 14.02 -3.15 29.20
C ARG A 87 12.87 -3.18 30.23
N THR A 88 11.62 -3.16 29.79
CA THR A 88 10.41 -3.18 30.66
C THR A 88 9.72 -4.53 30.65
N ASP A 89 10.37 -5.56 30.10
CA ASP A 89 9.84 -6.91 29.86
C ASP A 89 8.60 -6.96 28.95
N THR A 90 8.32 -5.86 28.23
CA THR A 90 7.29 -5.81 27.20
C THR A 90 7.71 -6.70 26.03
N VAL A 91 6.81 -7.58 25.59
CA VAL A 91 7.07 -8.57 24.55
C VAL A 91 6.78 -7.99 23.17
N PHE A 92 7.71 -8.18 22.23
CA PHE A 92 7.60 -7.72 20.84
C PHE A 92 7.71 -8.92 19.89
N GLU A 93 6.60 -9.26 19.21
CA GLU A 93 6.52 -10.42 18.32
C GLU A 93 5.97 -10.01 16.94
N PRO A 94 6.43 -10.63 15.83
CA PRO A 94 5.82 -10.47 14.51
C PRO A 94 4.36 -10.89 14.48
N PHE A 95 3.64 -10.50 13.42
CA PHE A 95 2.32 -11.08 13.19
C PHE A 95 2.41 -12.61 12.98
N PRO A 96 1.41 -13.38 13.44
CA PRO A 96 1.41 -14.85 13.30
C PRO A 96 1.62 -15.31 11.85
N GLY A 97 2.55 -16.25 11.65
CA GLY A 97 2.86 -16.83 10.33
C GLY A 97 3.77 -15.99 9.43
N VAL A 98 4.11 -14.74 9.78
CA VAL A 98 5.01 -13.90 8.95
C VAL A 98 6.41 -14.50 8.83
N THR A 99 6.95 -15.09 9.90
CA THR A 99 8.27 -15.76 9.86
C THR A 99 8.27 -16.93 8.86
N GLU A 100 7.19 -17.70 8.85
CA GLU A 100 7.01 -18.90 8.02
C GLU A 100 6.77 -18.51 6.55
N MET A 101 6.01 -17.44 6.33
CA MET A 101 5.80 -16.80 5.02
C MET A 101 7.12 -16.30 4.42
N ILE A 102 7.96 -15.60 5.19
CA ILE A 102 9.27 -15.09 4.74
C ILE A 102 10.20 -16.26 4.38
N LYS A 103 10.31 -17.28 5.24
CA LYS A 103 11.09 -18.50 4.95
C LYS A 103 10.59 -19.20 3.68
N GLY A 104 9.28 -19.40 3.57
CA GLY A 104 8.65 -20.03 2.41
C GLY A 104 8.78 -19.21 1.12
N LEU A 105 9.01 -17.90 1.18
CA LEU A 105 9.39 -17.08 0.02
C LEU A 105 10.86 -17.27 -0.35
N TYR A 106 11.76 -17.25 0.64
CA TYR A 106 13.20 -17.44 0.44
C TYR A 106 13.52 -18.82 -0.16
N GLU A 107 12.92 -19.89 0.37
CA GLU A 107 13.03 -21.27 -0.15
C GLU A 107 12.54 -21.39 -1.60
N LYS A 108 11.55 -20.58 -2.00
CA LYS A 108 11.03 -20.47 -3.38
C LYS A 108 11.85 -19.52 -4.26
N GLY A 109 13.07 -19.17 -3.83
CA GLY A 109 14.02 -18.30 -4.55
C GLY A 109 13.51 -16.87 -4.77
N GLN A 110 12.56 -16.39 -3.96
CA GLN A 110 12.04 -15.03 -4.09
C GLN A 110 13.07 -14.02 -3.55
N LYS A 111 13.55 -13.10 -4.39
CA LYS A 111 14.25 -11.92 -3.89
C LYS A 111 13.28 -11.06 -3.09
N MET A 112 13.69 -10.66 -1.89
CA MET A 112 12.90 -9.82 -1.00
C MET A 112 13.65 -8.55 -0.59
N ALA A 113 12.90 -7.52 -0.22
CA ALA A 113 13.44 -6.25 0.28
C ALA A 113 12.65 -5.72 1.48
N LEU A 114 13.35 -5.01 2.37
CA LEU A 114 12.73 -4.19 3.43
C LEU A 114 12.83 -2.71 3.07
N VAL A 115 11.75 -1.98 3.28
CA VAL A 115 11.58 -0.58 2.87
C VAL A 115 10.88 0.22 3.97
N SER A 116 11.62 0.62 5.01
CA SER A 116 11.03 1.29 6.18
C SER A 116 11.54 2.71 6.41
N ARG A 117 10.59 3.60 6.72
CA ARG A 117 10.79 5.04 6.95
C ARG A 117 11.11 5.41 8.40
N THR A 118 11.29 4.43 9.29
CA THR A 118 11.40 4.65 10.75
C THR A 118 12.48 5.65 11.17
N ASP A 119 12.17 6.47 12.18
CA ASP A 119 13.12 7.37 12.85
C ASP A 119 14.09 6.64 13.81
N ALA A 120 13.90 5.33 14.04
CA ALA A 120 14.81 4.49 14.83
C ALA A 120 15.43 3.28 14.06
N PRO A 121 16.19 3.49 12.96
CA PRO A 121 16.84 2.40 12.22
C PRO A 121 17.70 1.42 13.05
N PRO A 122 18.40 1.82 14.13
CA PRO A 122 19.11 0.87 14.99
C PRO A 122 18.17 -0.12 15.69
N ILE A 123 16.96 0.31 16.08
CA ILE A 123 15.98 -0.55 16.75
C ILE A 123 15.35 -1.51 15.73
N GLY A 124 14.98 -1.02 14.55
CA GLY A 124 14.50 -1.84 13.44
C GLY A 124 15.51 -2.93 13.03
N LYS A 125 16.79 -2.56 12.88
CA LYS A 125 17.85 -3.54 12.58
C LYS A 125 18.08 -4.53 13.73
N ARG A 126 17.97 -4.08 14.99
CA ARG A 126 18.05 -4.99 16.15
C ARG A 126 16.89 -5.99 16.20
N MET A 127 15.68 -5.61 15.79
CA MET A 127 14.59 -6.59 15.62
C MET A 127 14.96 -7.66 14.57
N LEU A 128 15.48 -7.25 13.40
CA LEU A 128 15.88 -8.18 12.33
C LEU A 128 17.02 -9.14 12.73
N GLU A 129 17.96 -8.67 13.56
CA GLU A 129 18.99 -9.52 14.17
C GLU A 129 18.38 -10.57 15.11
N LEU A 130 17.51 -10.16 16.03
CA LEU A 130 16.92 -11.05 17.03
C LEU A 130 15.91 -12.04 16.41
N LEU A 131 15.26 -11.66 15.32
CA LEU A 131 14.39 -12.54 14.52
C LEU A 131 15.17 -13.49 13.60
N ASP A 132 16.48 -13.30 13.45
CA ASP A 132 17.33 -13.97 12.45
C ASP A 132 16.81 -13.81 11.01
N TRP A 133 16.32 -12.60 10.69
CA TRP A 133 15.68 -12.30 9.40
C TRP A 133 16.65 -11.73 8.36
N ASN A 134 17.82 -11.23 8.77
CA ASN A 134 18.78 -10.60 7.86
C ASN A 134 19.19 -11.49 6.66
N GLN A 135 19.22 -12.80 6.83
CA GLN A 135 19.53 -13.77 5.78
C GLN A 135 18.49 -13.82 4.63
N TYR A 136 17.23 -13.45 4.90
CA TYR A 136 16.15 -13.52 3.90
C TYR A 136 16.03 -12.23 3.06
N PHE A 137 16.58 -11.12 3.55
CA PHE A 137 16.42 -9.79 2.94
C PHE A 137 17.76 -9.23 2.43
N PRO A 138 18.18 -9.57 1.19
CA PRO A 138 19.42 -9.07 0.59
C PRO A 138 19.40 -7.56 0.27
N TYR A 139 18.24 -6.90 0.31
CA TYR A 139 18.09 -5.46 0.14
C TYR A 139 17.35 -4.87 1.36
N GLN A 140 17.96 -3.91 2.05
CA GLN A 140 17.40 -3.33 3.28
C GLN A 140 17.58 -1.80 3.31
N GLU A 141 16.54 -1.08 2.91
CA GLU A 141 16.49 0.38 3.00
C GLU A 141 15.65 0.74 4.23
N ILE A 142 16.33 1.14 5.31
CA ILE A 142 15.74 1.39 6.64
C ILE A 142 16.30 2.72 7.15
N TYR A 143 15.62 3.83 6.85
CA TYR A 143 15.99 5.19 7.27
C TYR A 143 14.87 6.23 7.02
N PRO A 144 14.86 7.38 7.71
CA PRO A 144 13.91 8.45 7.47
C PRO A 144 13.95 8.99 6.04
N GLY A 145 12.78 9.13 5.40
CA GLY A 145 12.69 9.73 4.07
C GLY A 145 11.40 9.40 3.32
N LYS A 146 11.49 9.42 1.98
CA LYS A 146 10.42 8.95 1.07
C LYS A 146 10.81 7.59 0.51
N LYS A 147 9.84 6.68 0.37
CA LYS A 147 10.10 5.33 -0.18
C LYS A 147 10.52 5.35 -1.65
N THR A 148 10.22 6.40 -2.40
CA THR A 148 10.77 6.60 -3.75
C THR A 148 12.30 6.64 -3.78
N THR A 149 12.95 7.23 -2.77
CA THR A 149 14.42 7.20 -2.61
C THR A 149 14.93 5.79 -2.33
N HIS A 150 14.24 5.07 -1.45
CA HIS A 150 14.58 3.70 -1.05
C HIS A 150 14.47 2.75 -2.26
N PHE A 151 13.34 2.81 -2.97
CA PHE A 151 13.10 2.03 -4.18
C PHE A 151 14.06 2.37 -5.32
N ALA A 152 14.54 3.62 -5.44
CA ALA A 152 15.61 3.98 -6.39
C ALA A 152 16.94 3.27 -6.05
N LYS A 153 17.27 3.12 -4.76
CA LYS A 153 18.44 2.35 -4.32
C LYS A 153 18.26 0.84 -4.54
N ILE A 154 17.09 0.28 -4.18
CA ILE A 154 16.75 -1.13 -4.41
C ILE A 154 16.76 -1.47 -5.91
N GLN A 155 16.20 -0.63 -6.78
CA GLN A 155 16.27 -0.81 -8.23
C GLN A 155 17.72 -0.83 -8.72
N LYS A 156 18.54 0.14 -8.28
CA LYS A 156 19.96 0.23 -8.66
C LYS A 156 20.76 -1.00 -8.24
N ASP A 157 20.53 -1.50 -7.03
CA ASP A 157 21.28 -2.63 -6.45
C ASP A 157 20.78 -4.00 -6.92
N SER A 158 19.48 -4.12 -7.24
CA SER A 158 18.86 -5.40 -7.67
C SER A 158 18.84 -5.60 -9.18
N GLY A 159 18.90 -4.51 -9.96
CA GLY A 159 18.73 -4.50 -11.42
C GLY A 159 17.29 -4.72 -11.90
N ILE A 160 16.30 -4.76 -11.00
CA ILE A 160 14.91 -5.14 -11.31
C ILE A 160 14.08 -3.90 -11.66
N ALA A 161 13.22 -4.02 -12.69
CA ALA A 161 12.31 -2.96 -13.09
C ALA A 161 11.16 -2.79 -12.08
N TYR A 162 10.68 -1.56 -11.87
CA TYR A 162 9.57 -1.31 -10.92
C TYR A 162 8.31 -2.12 -11.23
N SER A 163 8.00 -2.30 -12.52
CA SER A 163 6.88 -3.14 -13.00
C SER A 163 6.99 -4.64 -12.67
N GLU A 164 8.14 -5.08 -12.17
CA GLU A 164 8.38 -6.47 -11.72
C GLU A 164 8.54 -6.58 -10.20
N MET A 165 8.31 -5.48 -9.47
CA MET A 165 8.27 -5.42 -8.02
C MET A 165 6.83 -5.47 -7.51
N LEU A 166 6.60 -6.29 -6.49
CA LEU A 166 5.40 -6.28 -5.64
C LEU A 166 5.76 -5.60 -4.31
N PHE A 167 4.87 -4.76 -3.76
CA PHE A 167 5.14 -4.02 -2.53
C PHE A 167 3.94 -4.02 -1.58
N PHE A 168 4.17 -4.38 -0.31
CA PHE A 168 3.18 -4.39 0.76
C PHE A 168 3.47 -3.26 1.78
N ASP A 169 2.45 -2.46 2.10
CA ASP A 169 2.54 -1.27 2.95
C ASP A 169 1.15 -0.87 3.50
N ASP A 170 1.05 -0.46 4.76
CA ASP A 170 -0.17 -0.02 5.44
C ASP A 170 -0.35 1.51 5.48
N GLU A 171 0.62 2.29 5.00
CA GLU A 171 0.49 3.75 4.82
C GLU A 171 0.07 4.04 3.37
N HIS A 172 -1.20 4.42 3.15
CA HIS A 172 -1.74 4.70 1.81
C HIS A 172 -0.90 5.75 1.03
N ARG A 173 -0.18 6.64 1.72
CA ARG A 173 0.77 7.58 1.10
C ARG A 173 1.89 6.86 0.36
N ASN A 174 2.51 5.86 0.96
CA ASN A 174 3.60 5.08 0.33
C ASN A 174 3.06 4.30 -0.88
N ILE A 175 1.88 3.70 -0.75
CA ILE A 175 1.18 3.03 -1.86
C ILE A 175 0.93 4.01 -3.01
N ARG A 176 0.45 5.24 -2.72
CA ARG A 176 0.19 6.29 -3.73
C ARG A 176 1.48 6.71 -4.44
N ASP A 177 2.51 7.05 -3.68
CA ASP A 177 3.81 7.51 -4.19
C ASP A 177 4.51 6.42 -5.04
N MET A 178 4.44 5.14 -4.63
CA MET A 178 5.09 4.03 -5.34
C MET A 178 4.28 3.48 -6.53
N SER A 179 2.94 3.51 -6.47
CA SER A 179 2.09 3.16 -7.63
C SER A 179 2.33 4.11 -8.80
N ALA A 180 2.52 5.41 -8.52
CA ALA A 180 2.85 6.41 -9.54
C ALA A 180 4.22 6.20 -10.21
N VAL A 181 5.11 5.45 -9.56
CA VAL A 181 6.44 5.06 -10.08
C VAL A 181 6.38 3.70 -10.83
N GLY A 182 5.23 3.03 -10.85
CA GLY A 182 5.00 1.79 -11.59
C GLY A 182 5.32 0.51 -10.81
N VAL A 183 5.45 0.58 -9.48
CA VAL A 183 5.51 -0.62 -8.62
C VAL A 183 4.10 -1.19 -8.42
N THR A 184 3.97 -2.52 -8.36
CA THR A 184 2.68 -3.15 -8.03
C THR A 184 2.47 -3.06 -6.52
N CYS A 185 1.69 -2.08 -6.07
CA CYS A 185 1.50 -1.81 -4.65
C CYS A 185 0.20 -2.43 -4.08
N LEU A 186 0.31 -3.00 -2.88
CA LEU A 186 -0.74 -3.68 -2.13
C LEU A 186 -0.92 -3.01 -0.77
N PHE A 187 -2.06 -2.36 -0.62
CA PHE A 187 -2.43 -1.63 0.58
C PHE A 187 -2.97 -2.59 1.64
N LEU A 188 -2.27 -2.71 2.77
CA LEU A 188 -2.68 -3.60 3.85
C LEU A 188 -3.81 -2.98 4.69
N LYS A 189 -4.98 -3.61 4.66
CA LYS A 189 -6.11 -3.35 5.59
C LYS A 189 -6.12 -4.32 6.79
N GLU A 190 -5.29 -5.35 6.73
CA GLU A 190 -5.17 -6.45 7.68
C GLU A 190 -3.67 -6.85 7.79
N PRO A 191 -3.24 -7.51 8.89
CA PRO A 191 -1.86 -7.96 9.04
C PRO A 191 -1.34 -8.79 7.87
N MET A 192 -0.05 -8.65 7.55
CA MET A 192 0.58 -9.46 6.51
C MET A 192 0.53 -10.95 6.87
N SER A 193 0.05 -11.79 5.95
CA SER A 193 -0.03 -13.25 6.12
C SER A 193 0.19 -13.99 4.80
N GLN A 194 0.31 -15.33 4.84
CA GLN A 194 0.43 -16.15 3.64
C GLN A 194 -0.83 -16.06 2.76
N GLU A 195 -2.01 -15.91 3.38
CA GLU A 195 -3.31 -15.75 2.72
C GLU A 195 -3.40 -14.41 1.98
N VAL A 196 -2.99 -13.31 2.62
CA VAL A 196 -2.87 -11.98 1.99
C VAL A 196 -1.86 -12.03 0.83
N LEU A 197 -0.71 -12.67 1.06
CA LEU A 197 0.34 -12.84 0.07
C LEU A 197 -0.12 -13.62 -1.16
N ASP A 198 -1.03 -14.59 -1.02
CA ASP A 198 -1.50 -15.42 -2.15
C ASP A 198 -2.79 -14.89 -2.81
N ARG A 199 -3.71 -14.26 -2.05
CA ARG A 199 -4.90 -13.57 -2.60
C ARG A 199 -4.48 -12.47 -3.58
N GLU A 200 -3.68 -11.51 -3.10
CA GLU A 200 -3.38 -10.28 -3.82
C GLU A 200 -2.48 -10.47 -5.07
N LYS A 201 -1.81 -11.63 -5.18
CA LYS A 201 -1.09 -12.01 -6.42
C LYS A 201 -2.04 -12.25 -7.60
N VAL A 202 -3.24 -12.76 -7.35
CA VAL A 202 -4.18 -13.14 -8.43
C VAL A 202 -4.79 -11.90 -9.07
N ASP A 203 -5.25 -10.96 -8.26
CA ASP A 203 -6.13 -9.87 -8.71
C ASP A 203 -5.40 -8.71 -9.39
N LYS A 204 -4.12 -8.45 -9.07
CA LYS A 204 -3.36 -7.33 -9.69
C LYS A 204 -2.47 -7.74 -10.86
N LEU A 205 -1.97 -8.97 -10.88
CA LEU A 205 -1.15 -9.47 -12.01
C LEU A 205 -2.00 -9.84 -13.23
N THR A 206 -3.29 -10.13 -13.05
CA THR A 206 -4.26 -10.28 -14.15
C THR A 206 -4.59 -8.93 -14.78
N ASP A 207 -4.90 -7.92 -13.97
CA ASP A 207 -5.28 -6.57 -14.43
C ASP A 207 -4.13 -5.83 -15.18
N LEU A 208 -2.88 -6.10 -14.84
CA LEU A 208 -1.69 -5.63 -15.58
C LEU A 208 -1.58 -6.23 -16.99
N CYS A 209 -2.09 -7.44 -17.21
CA CYS A 209 -2.08 -8.08 -18.53
C CYS A 209 -3.04 -7.37 -19.51
N CYS A 210 -4.15 -6.82 -18.99
CA CYS A 210 -5.17 -6.12 -19.76
C CYS A 210 -4.80 -4.69 -20.18
N LYS A 211 -3.75 -4.09 -19.58
CA LYS A 211 -3.34 -2.69 -19.81
C LYS A 211 -2.11 -2.55 -20.73
N GLY A 212 -1.68 -3.64 -21.36
CA GLY A 212 -0.47 -3.77 -22.17
C GLY A 212 -0.50 -3.16 -23.59
N LEU A 213 -1.18 -2.03 -23.83
CA LEU A 213 -1.12 -1.31 -25.12
C LEU A 213 -1.13 0.21 -24.92
N HIS A 214 0.01 0.86 -25.26
CA HIS A 214 0.09 2.15 -25.98
C HIS A 214 1.57 2.43 -26.35
N ASN A 215 1.97 2.12 -27.59
CA ASN A 215 3.26 2.54 -28.12
C ASN A 215 3.17 4.03 -28.55
N PRO A 216 4.10 4.91 -28.12
CA PRO A 216 4.10 6.30 -28.59
C PRO A 216 4.43 6.37 -30.08
N CYS A 217 3.53 6.98 -30.87
CA CYS A 217 3.63 6.98 -32.33
C CYS A 217 4.80 7.85 -32.83
N LYS A 218 5.71 7.27 -33.61
CA LYS A 218 6.79 8.00 -34.30
C LYS A 218 6.34 8.49 -35.69
N ARG A 219 5.86 9.74 -35.78
CA ARG A 219 5.82 10.58 -37.01
C ARG A 219 5.62 12.06 -36.62
N PRO A 220 6.20 13.03 -37.36
CA PRO A 220 6.12 14.45 -37.02
C PRO A 220 4.85 15.13 -37.55
N CYS A 221 4.34 16.12 -36.81
CA CYS A 221 3.26 17.00 -37.26
C CYS A 221 3.81 18.29 -37.91
N PRO A 222 3.14 18.85 -38.95
CA PRO A 222 3.55 20.09 -39.61
C PRO A 222 3.14 21.35 -38.80
N PRO A 223 3.79 22.52 -39.03
CA PRO A 223 3.61 23.69 -38.18
C PRO A 223 2.68 24.78 -38.76
N THR A 224 1.59 25.08 -38.04
CA THR A 224 0.89 26.38 -38.10
C THR A 224 0.49 26.85 -36.69
N ARG A 225 0.48 28.17 -36.48
CA ARG A 225 0.32 28.88 -35.18
C ARG A 225 -1.15 29.25 -34.88
N PRO A 226 -1.54 29.77 -33.68
CA PRO A 226 -0.72 30.46 -32.65
C PRO A 226 -0.77 29.85 -31.23
N ARG A 227 -0.18 30.59 -30.26
CA ARG A 227 0.13 30.14 -28.89
C ARG A 227 -1.10 30.09 -27.99
N CYS A 228 -1.21 29.03 -27.17
CA CYS A 228 -2.06 29.01 -25.98
C CYS A 228 -1.38 29.74 -24.79
N PRO A 229 -2.15 30.29 -23.84
CA PRO A 229 -1.67 30.63 -22.49
C PRO A 229 -1.32 29.37 -21.67
N SER A 230 -0.64 29.56 -20.53
CA SER A 230 -0.20 28.50 -19.61
C SER A 230 -1.36 27.78 -18.90
N PRO A 231 -1.20 26.51 -18.49
CA PRO A 231 -2.31 25.65 -18.06
C PRO A 231 -2.73 25.82 -16.59
N HIS A 232 -4.04 25.81 -16.37
CA HIS A 232 -4.69 25.46 -15.10
C HIS A 232 -5.94 24.63 -15.40
N HIS A 233 -6.16 23.55 -14.64
CA HIS A 233 -7.31 22.64 -14.69
C HIS A 233 -7.57 21.83 -15.99
N ASP A 234 -6.97 20.63 -16.06
CA ASP A 234 -7.57 19.45 -16.68
C ASP A 234 -7.98 18.50 -15.52
N THR A 235 -9.25 18.30 -15.17
CA THR A 235 -10.25 17.40 -15.79
C THR A 235 -9.84 15.93 -15.87
N TYR A 236 -10.26 15.14 -14.87
CA TYR A 236 -10.26 13.68 -14.95
C TYR A 236 -11.38 13.16 -15.89
N PRO A 237 -11.19 12.05 -16.63
CA PRO A 237 -12.24 11.48 -17.48
C PRO A 237 -13.48 11.04 -16.69
N CYS A 238 -14.67 11.31 -17.22
CA CYS A 238 -15.93 10.88 -16.62
C CYS A 238 -16.31 9.47 -17.08
N ASP A 239 -16.19 8.47 -16.20
CA ASP A 239 -16.64 7.11 -16.49
C ASP A 239 -18.14 6.90 -16.15
N GLY A 240 -18.82 6.13 -16.99
CA GLY A 240 -20.28 6.04 -17.10
C GLY A 240 -20.91 5.02 -16.14
N GLY A 241 -21.79 5.50 -15.26
CA GLY A 241 -22.54 4.63 -14.34
C GLY A 241 -23.62 5.43 -13.62
N SER A 242 -24.88 5.11 -13.90
CA SER A 242 -26.04 5.95 -13.59
C SER A 242 -26.69 5.64 -12.24
N SER A 243 -26.31 6.41 -11.22
CA SER A 243 -27.24 6.86 -10.19
C SER A 243 -26.82 8.28 -9.78
N SER A 244 -27.77 9.13 -9.35
CA SER A 244 -27.61 10.59 -9.35
C SER A 244 -26.34 11.06 -8.64
N ARG A 245 -25.37 11.55 -9.42
CA ARG A 245 -24.12 12.18 -8.92
C ARG A 245 -24.30 13.67 -8.59
N THR A 246 -25.51 14.21 -8.76
CA THR A 246 -25.82 15.63 -8.62
C THR A 246 -26.69 15.91 -7.39
N LEU A 247 -26.23 16.83 -6.55
CA LEU A 247 -27.01 17.41 -5.45
C LEU A 247 -28.30 18.07 -5.97
N SER A 248 -29.38 17.92 -5.21
CA SER A 248 -30.68 18.53 -5.53
C SER A 248 -30.65 20.06 -5.40
N SER A 249 -31.69 20.74 -5.91
CA SER A 249 -31.79 22.20 -5.80
C SER A 249 -31.83 22.67 -4.34
N SER A 250 -32.49 21.93 -3.44
CA SER A 250 -32.52 22.22 -2.00
C SER A 250 -31.20 21.90 -1.31
N ASP A 251 -30.49 20.83 -1.70
CA ASP A 251 -29.12 20.59 -1.20
C ASP A 251 -28.16 21.75 -1.57
N LYS A 252 -28.29 22.28 -2.79
CA LYS A 252 -27.52 23.45 -3.26
C LYS A 252 -27.89 24.73 -2.51
N GLU A 253 -29.16 24.94 -2.19
CA GLU A 253 -29.63 26.07 -1.38
C GLU A 253 -29.06 26.01 0.06
N ILE A 254 -29.01 24.82 0.66
CA ILE A 254 -28.42 24.61 2.00
C ILE A 254 -26.93 24.98 1.98
N LEU A 255 -26.16 24.50 1.00
CA LEU A 255 -24.75 24.90 0.82
C LEU A 255 -24.62 26.41 0.59
N GLY A 256 -25.26 26.95 -0.45
CA GLY A 256 -25.06 28.33 -0.91
C GLY A 256 -23.58 28.60 -1.20
N GLU A 257 -22.98 29.50 -0.42
CA GLU A 257 -21.55 29.87 -0.51
C GLU A 257 -20.59 28.87 0.18
N VAL A 258 -21.10 27.88 0.92
CA VAL A 258 -20.26 26.87 1.60
C VAL A 258 -19.67 25.92 0.56
N ASP A 259 -18.36 25.91 0.41
CA ASP A 259 -17.70 24.92 -0.45
C ASP A 259 -17.85 23.49 0.11
N ARG A 260 -18.13 22.57 -0.81
CA ARG A 260 -18.41 21.16 -0.53
C ARG A 260 -17.18 20.32 -0.20
N TYR A 261 -15.99 20.74 -0.65
CA TYR A 261 -14.74 20.07 -0.28
C TYR A 261 -14.29 20.53 1.11
N GLN A 262 -14.31 21.85 1.38
CA GLN A 262 -14.05 22.40 2.72
C GLN A 262 -15.03 21.87 3.77
N LEU A 263 -16.31 21.66 3.43
CA LEU A 263 -17.28 21.04 4.34
C LEU A 263 -16.91 19.58 4.69
N ILE A 264 -16.30 18.83 3.76
CA ILE A 264 -15.81 17.47 4.04
C ILE A 264 -14.53 17.51 4.88
N GLY A 265 -13.61 18.43 4.59
CA GLY A 265 -12.43 18.65 5.45
C GLY A 265 -12.81 19.09 6.87
N GLU A 266 -13.83 19.93 7.03
CA GLU A 266 -14.39 20.29 8.33
C GLU A 266 -15.00 19.09 9.05
N ILE A 267 -15.78 18.23 8.39
CA ILE A 267 -16.30 16.99 8.98
C ILE A 267 -15.16 16.12 9.53
N LEU A 268 -14.09 15.93 8.74
CA LEU A 268 -12.95 15.11 9.15
C LEU A 268 -12.10 15.78 10.24
N PHE A 269 -12.00 17.10 10.25
CA PHE A 269 -11.39 17.86 11.34
C PHE A 269 -12.19 17.74 12.64
N GLN A 270 -13.52 17.87 12.59
CA GLN A 270 -14.40 17.68 13.74
C GLN A 270 -14.28 16.24 14.27
N PHE A 271 -14.15 15.23 13.41
CA PHE A 271 -13.80 13.84 13.79
C PHE A 271 -12.49 13.77 14.57
N GLU A 272 -11.38 14.27 14.01
CA GLU A 272 -10.08 14.24 14.68
C GLU A 272 -10.11 14.94 16.06
N ARG A 273 -10.86 16.05 16.15
CA ARG A 273 -11.09 16.75 17.43
C ARG A 273 -11.80 15.87 18.48
N ARG A 274 -12.76 15.01 18.10
CA ARG A 274 -13.40 14.08 19.07
C ARG A 274 -12.45 12.98 19.51
N ILE A 275 -11.63 12.43 18.60
CA ILE A 275 -10.61 11.45 18.96
C ILE A 275 -9.67 12.03 20.02
N PHE A 276 -9.12 13.23 19.78
CA PHE A 276 -8.26 13.89 20.77
C PHE A 276 -8.95 14.14 22.11
N SER A 277 -10.18 14.65 22.12
CA SER A 277 -10.93 14.90 23.37
C SER A 277 -11.33 13.62 24.12
N ALA A 278 -11.54 12.49 23.42
CA ALA A 278 -11.84 11.20 24.04
C ALA A 278 -10.59 10.50 24.61
N VAL A 279 -9.41 10.76 24.05
CA VAL A 279 -8.13 10.19 24.50
C VAL A 279 -7.49 11.03 25.60
N VAL A 280 -7.41 12.34 25.41
CA VAL A 280 -6.78 13.30 26.32
C VAL A 280 -7.81 14.34 26.80
N PRO A 281 -8.49 14.10 27.94
CA PRO A 281 -9.60 14.93 28.41
C PRO A 281 -9.19 16.22 29.13
N LYS A 282 -7.89 16.56 29.19
CA LYS A 282 -7.37 17.76 29.86
C LYS A 282 -7.18 18.92 28.87
N ASN A 283 -7.14 20.16 29.37
CA ASN A 283 -7.09 21.40 28.57
C ASN A 283 -5.77 21.68 27.80
N GLN A 284 -4.99 20.66 27.45
CA GLN A 284 -3.83 20.79 26.55
C GLN A 284 -4.31 21.16 25.14
N ARG A 285 -3.74 22.22 24.56
CA ARG A 285 -4.05 22.64 23.17
C ARG A 285 -3.07 22.01 22.19
N PHE A 286 -3.44 20.86 21.63
CA PHE A 286 -2.64 20.10 20.66
C PHE A 286 -2.56 20.72 19.25
N TYR A 287 -2.21 21.99 19.16
CA TYR A 287 -1.87 22.60 17.86
C TYR A 287 -0.66 21.89 17.25
N GLY A 288 -0.77 21.50 15.97
CA GLY A 288 0.29 20.79 15.25
C GLY A 288 0.25 19.26 15.34
N TYR A 289 -0.67 18.67 16.12
CA TYR A 289 -0.91 17.22 16.10
C TYR A 289 -2.17 16.88 15.28
N ALA A 290 -2.06 15.84 14.46
CA ALA A 290 -3.17 15.14 13.80
C ALA A 290 -3.27 13.72 14.35
N VAL A 291 -4.41 13.05 14.23
CA VAL A 291 -4.67 11.76 14.93
C VAL A 291 -3.65 10.68 14.59
N ARG A 292 -3.08 10.67 13.38
CA ARG A 292 -1.97 9.77 13.00
C ARG A 292 -0.74 9.86 13.94
N ASN A 293 -0.53 11.00 14.60
CA ASN A 293 0.58 11.25 15.51
C ASN A 293 0.17 11.10 17.00
N ILE A 294 -1.03 10.59 17.30
CA ILE A 294 -1.52 10.46 18.69
C ILE A 294 -0.67 9.51 19.52
N GLU A 295 -0.07 8.50 18.89
CA GLU A 295 0.93 7.61 19.48
C GLU A 295 2.18 8.37 19.98
N GLN A 296 2.73 9.24 19.13
CA GLN A 296 3.89 10.07 19.46
C GLN A 296 3.55 11.13 20.54
N LEU A 297 2.30 11.62 20.57
CA LEU A 297 1.80 12.51 21.62
C LEU A 297 1.79 11.77 22.97
N ILE A 298 1.19 10.58 23.04
CA ILE A 298 1.14 9.76 24.26
C ILE A 298 2.56 9.37 24.73
N ALA A 299 3.46 9.03 23.81
CA ALA A 299 4.84 8.69 24.14
C ALA A 299 5.64 9.87 24.74
N ARG A 300 5.29 11.11 24.37
CA ARG A 300 5.93 12.35 24.83
C ARG A 300 5.39 12.89 26.16
N GLU A 301 4.28 12.37 26.68
CA GLU A 301 3.74 12.82 27.97
C GLU A 301 4.71 12.47 29.11
N GLU A 302 5.00 13.45 29.97
CA GLU A 302 6.01 13.32 31.02
C GLU A 302 5.49 12.47 32.18
N ASP A 303 4.25 12.72 32.60
CA ASP A 303 3.61 11.96 33.67
C ASP A 303 3.31 10.51 33.23
N ILE A 304 3.64 9.56 34.11
CA ILE A 304 3.48 8.13 33.82
C ILE A 304 2.00 7.71 33.95
N GLY A 305 1.25 8.30 34.88
CA GLY A 305 -0.16 8.00 35.11
C GLY A 305 -1.03 8.48 33.94
N ASP A 306 -0.88 9.74 33.54
CA ASP A 306 -1.59 10.32 32.39
C ASP A 306 -1.27 9.56 31.11
N ARG A 307 0.00 9.23 30.85
CA ARG A 307 0.42 8.42 29.69
C ARG A 307 -0.25 7.04 29.65
N VAL A 308 -0.31 6.33 30.79
CA VAL A 308 -1.03 5.04 30.89
C VAL A 308 -2.54 5.23 30.73
N GLN A 309 -3.11 6.32 31.25
CA GLN A 309 -4.52 6.65 31.10
C GLN A 309 -4.88 6.97 29.63
N PHE A 310 -4.08 7.77 28.93
CA PHE A 310 -4.30 8.12 27.52
C PHE A 310 -4.15 6.89 26.63
N ARG A 311 -3.16 6.02 26.89
CA ARG A 311 -3.01 4.70 26.26
C ARG A 311 -4.28 3.85 26.43
N SER A 312 -4.81 3.75 27.65
CA SER A 312 -6.03 3.00 27.94
C SER A 312 -7.27 3.60 27.26
N ASN A 313 -7.39 4.93 27.25
CA ASN A 313 -8.47 5.62 26.55
C ASN A 313 -8.43 5.36 25.03
N LEU A 314 -7.25 5.45 24.41
CA LEU A 314 -7.07 5.22 22.97
C LEU A 314 -7.40 3.77 22.58
N ASN A 315 -6.95 2.78 23.36
CA ASN A 315 -7.27 1.37 23.10
C ASN A 315 -8.80 1.14 23.14
N ARG A 316 -9.47 1.55 24.24
CA ARG A 316 -10.92 1.44 24.42
C ARG A 316 -11.74 2.24 23.39
N LEU A 317 -11.17 3.30 22.85
CA LEU A 317 -11.76 4.09 21.76
C LEU A 317 -11.63 3.35 20.42
N ASN A 318 -10.44 2.85 20.09
CA ASN A 318 -10.18 2.10 18.88
C ASN A 318 -11.04 0.83 18.80
N GLU A 319 -11.18 0.07 19.89
CA GLU A 319 -12.06 -1.11 19.97
C GLU A 319 -13.50 -0.81 19.52
N LYS A 320 -14.07 0.31 20.01
CA LYS A 320 -15.44 0.73 19.66
C LYS A 320 -15.56 1.14 18.20
N LEU A 321 -14.59 1.91 17.70
CA LEU A 321 -14.64 2.44 16.34
C LEU A 321 -14.32 1.35 15.29
N GLN A 322 -13.45 0.39 15.62
CA GLN A 322 -13.17 -0.78 14.77
C GLN A 322 -14.43 -1.61 14.52
N GLY A 323 -15.33 -1.72 15.51
CA GLY A 323 -16.67 -2.29 15.34
C GLY A 323 -17.56 -1.55 14.33
N MET A 324 -17.21 -0.32 13.94
CA MET A 324 -17.86 0.48 12.88
C MET A 324 -17.07 0.46 11.56
N GLY A 325 -15.97 -0.29 11.48
CA GLY A 325 -15.07 -0.38 10.33
C GLY A 325 -13.90 0.62 10.34
N TYR A 326 -13.66 1.35 11.43
CA TYR A 326 -12.52 2.27 11.54
C TYR A 326 -11.19 1.52 11.59
N LEU A 327 -10.23 1.95 10.76
CA LEU A 327 -8.87 1.41 10.72
C LEU A 327 -7.90 2.52 11.18
N PRO A 328 -7.41 2.49 12.45
CA PRO A 328 -6.77 3.66 13.08
C PRO A 328 -5.65 4.32 12.28
N TYR A 329 -4.72 3.54 11.71
CA TYR A 329 -3.61 4.07 10.90
C TYR A 329 -4.09 4.61 9.56
N PHE A 330 -4.79 3.78 8.79
CA PHE A 330 -5.32 4.15 7.48
C PHE A 330 -6.22 5.39 7.51
N HIS A 331 -7.23 5.38 8.38
CA HIS A 331 -8.25 6.42 8.41
C HIS A 331 -7.75 7.72 9.03
N SER A 332 -6.71 7.70 9.86
CA SER A 332 -6.07 8.94 10.37
C SER A 332 -5.06 9.57 9.40
N GLU A 333 -4.38 8.79 8.55
CA GLU A 333 -3.68 9.33 7.38
C GLU A 333 -4.66 9.82 6.31
N LEU A 334 -5.80 9.14 6.13
CA LEU A 334 -6.85 9.58 5.20
C LEU A 334 -7.49 10.91 5.64
N SER A 335 -7.88 11.04 6.92
CA SER A 335 -8.42 12.30 7.44
C SER A 335 -7.40 13.42 7.31
N CYS A 336 -6.15 13.18 7.71
CA CYS A 336 -5.09 14.18 7.59
C CYS A 336 -4.82 14.55 6.12
N SER A 337 -4.80 13.60 5.18
CA SER A 337 -4.66 13.87 3.75
C SER A 337 -5.78 14.78 3.23
N ILE A 338 -7.03 14.47 3.57
CA ILE A 338 -8.20 15.21 3.07
C ILE A 338 -8.31 16.61 3.70
N ILE A 339 -8.03 16.73 5.01
CA ILE A 339 -7.99 18.03 5.72
C ILE A 339 -6.94 18.96 5.10
N ASN A 340 -5.76 18.43 4.73
CA ASN A 340 -4.72 19.22 4.08
C ASN A 340 -5.01 19.54 2.59
N GLU A 341 -5.74 18.67 1.88
CA GLU A 341 -6.07 18.85 0.46
C GLU A 341 -7.26 19.80 0.24
N TYR A 342 -8.31 19.69 1.07
CA TYR A 342 -9.54 20.47 0.93
C TYR A 342 -9.65 21.66 1.89
N GLY A 343 -8.89 21.64 2.99
CA GLY A 343 -8.98 22.64 4.05
C GLY A 343 -10.20 22.45 4.97
N VAL A 344 -10.20 23.23 6.06
CA VAL A 344 -11.33 23.36 7.00
C VAL A 344 -12.15 24.61 6.67
N LEU A 345 -13.35 24.78 7.26
CA LEU A 345 -14.22 25.94 6.98
C LEU A 345 -13.73 27.20 7.71
N ALA A 346 -12.68 27.81 7.15
CA ALA A 346 -11.94 28.90 7.76
C ALA A 346 -12.80 30.15 8.04
N ASN A 347 -12.82 30.57 9.31
CA ASN A 347 -13.12 31.93 9.77
C ASN A 347 -14.44 32.59 9.32
N SER A 348 -15.51 31.81 9.05
CA SER A 348 -16.88 32.32 9.18
C SER A 348 -17.75 31.59 10.23
N PRO A 349 -17.41 31.67 11.53
CA PRO A 349 -18.31 31.24 12.61
C PRO A 349 -19.63 32.00 12.68
N ARG A 350 -19.86 33.02 11.83
CA ARG A 350 -21.17 33.66 11.63
C ARG A 350 -22.00 32.93 10.58
N ALA A 351 -21.46 32.67 9.38
CA ALA A 351 -22.19 31.93 8.35
C ALA A 351 -22.49 30.49 8.80
N ILE A 352 -21.53 29.83 9.45
CA ILE A 352 -21.72 28.44 9.91
C ILE A 352 -22.69 28.37 11.09
N ARG A 353 -22.65 29.31 12.06
CA ARG A 353 -23.67 29.37 13.13
C ARG A 353 -25.06 29.72 12.58
N ALA A 354 -25.17 30.65 11.63
CA ALA A 354 -26.43 31.01 10.98
C ALA A 354 -27.02 29.89 10.09
N LYS A 355 -26.20 28.93 9.64
CA LYS A 355 -26.63 27.73 8.90
C LYS A 355 -26.59 26.43 9.71
N SER A 356 -26.19 26.47 10.99
CA SER A 356 -25.83 25.28 11.79
C SER A 356 -26.94 24.23 11.72
N ASP A 357 -28.17 24.58 12.07
CA ASP A 357 -29.27 23.61 12.18
C ASP A 357 -29.71 23.01 10.83
N LYS A 358 -29.28 23.58 9.69
CA LYS A 358 -29.39 22.96 8.36
C LYS A 358 -28.19 22.08 8.00
N LEU A 359 -26.97 22.45 8.42
CA LEU A 359 -25.73 21.71 8.16
C LEU A 359 -25.56 20.48 9.07
N GLU A 360 -26.11 20.51 10.29
CA GLU A 360 -26.15 19.38 11.23
C GLU A 360 -27.00 18.17 10.73
N ASN A 361 -27.66 18.30 9.57
CA ASN A 361 -28.52 17.25 9.02
C ASN A 361 -27.70 16.08 8.43
N ILE A 362 -27.60 14.97 9.17
CA ILE A 362 -26.86 13.75 8.79
C ILE A 362 -27.22 13.24 7.37
N PRO A 363 -28.50 13.12 6.96
CA PRO A 363 -28.84 12.72 5.59
C PRO A 363 -28.32 13.68 4.50
N PHE A 364 -28.31 14.99 4.76
CA PHE A 364 -27.74 15.99 3.85
C PHE A 364 -26.22 15.86 3.73
N LEU A 365 -25.49 15.79 4.85
CA LEU A 365 -24.03 15.58 4.83
C LEU A 365 -23.65 14.28 4.12
N THR A 366 -24.43 13.21 4.32
CA THR A 366 -24.28 11.94 3.60
C THR A 366 -24.43 12.11 2.08
N ARG A 367 -25.37 12.96 1.61
CA ARG A 367 -25.51 13.28 0.18
C ARG A 367 -24.33 14.12 -0.33
N VAL A 368 -23.84 15.10 0.46
CA VAL A 368 -22.67 15.91 0.09
C VAL A 368 -21.43 15.04 -0.09
N ILE A 369 -21.12 14.15 0.85
CA ILE A 369 -20.00 13.19 0.75
C ILE A 369 -20.14 12.34 -0.52
N LYS A 370 -21.32 11.73 -0.74
CA LYS A 370 -21.58 10.86 -1.90
C LYS A 370 -21.58 11.58 -3.25
N ALA A 371 -21.92 12.87 -3.31
CA ALA A 371 -21.93 13.67 -4.54
C ALA A 371 -20.60 14.41 -4.82
N THR A 372 -19.68 14.42 -3.86
CA THR A 372 -18.40 15.16 -3.97
C THR A 372 -17.20 14.23 -4.12
N LEU A 373 -17.19 13.08 -3.44
CA LEU A 373 -16.06 12.16 -3.46
C LEU A 373 -16.13 11.10 -4.56
N PRO A 374 -14.97 10.71 -5.14
CA PRO A 374 -14.87 9.53 -5.98
C PRO A 374 -15.18 8.27 -5.16
N LEU A 375 -15.62 7.20 -5.85
CA LEU A 375 -15.99 5.93 -5.21
C LEU A 375 -14.86 5.37 -4.31
N SER A 376 -13.60 5.52 -4.73
CA SER A 376 -12.40 5.05 -4.02
C SER A 376 -12.12 5.69 -2.66
N LEU A 377 -12.74 6.84 -2.33
CA LEU A 377 -12.60 7.51 -1.02
C LEU A 377 -13.92 7.59 -0.25
N ARG A 378 -15.03 7.29 -0.92
CA ARG A 378 -16.39 7.55 -0.43
C ARG A 378 -16.72 6.76 0.81
N ASP A 379 -16.48 5.45 0.78
CA ASP A 379 -16.97 4.56 1.82
C ASP A 379 -16.12 4.68 3.08
N ASP A 380 -14.81 4.92 2.94
CA ASP A 380 -13.92 5.22 4.07
C ASP A 380 -14.22 6.59 4.73
N VAL A 381 -14.58 7.63 3.96
CA VAL A 381 -15.04 8.91 4.53
C VAL A 381 -16.45 8.80 5.15
N LEU A 382 -17.31 7.92 4.63
CA LEU A 382 -18.59 7.61 5.28
C LEU A 382 -18.38 6.84 6.60
N THR A 383 -17.41 5.93 6.68
CA THR A 383 -16.99 5.30 7.94
C THR A 383 -16.52 6.34 8.94
N LEU A 384 -15.61 7.23 8.55
CA LEU A 384 -15.15 8.35 9.40
C LEU A 384 -16.30 9.26 9.86
N PHE A 385 -17.27 9.54 8.99
CA PHE A 385 -18.45 10.33 9.34
C PHE A 385 -19.40 9.59 10.31
N ASN A 386 -19.60 8.29 10.12
CA ASN A 386 -20.36 7.45 11.07
C ASN A 386 -19.66 7.43 12.45
N CYS A 387 -18.33 7.32 12.48
CA CYS A 387 -17.54 7.41 13.71
C CYS A 387 -17.70 8.78 14.38
N LEU A 388 -17.70 9.89 13.64
CA LEU A 388 -18.01 11.22 14.22
C LEU A 388 -19.41 11.28 14.83
N ILE A 389 -20.43 10.74 14.14
CA ILE A 389 -21.81 10.71 14.66
C ILE A 389 -21.87 9.95 16.00
N PHE A 390 -21.20 8.80 16.10
CA PHE A 390 -21.06 8.04 17.34
C PHE A 390 -20.34 8.83 18.44
N LEU A 391 -19.23 9.50 18.10
CA LEU A 391 -18.44 10.30 19.05
C LEU A 391 -19.08 11.62 19.46
N CYS A 392 -20.14 12.06 18.79
CA CYS A 392 -20.93 13.21 19.18
C CYS A 392 -21.96 12.90 20.28
N ASP A 393 -22.32 11.63 20.50
CA ASP A 393 -23.26 11.16 21.54
C ASP A 393 -24.57 11.98 21.60
N GLY A 394 -25.17 12.23 20.43
CA GLY A 394 -26.38 13.07 20.26
C GLY A 394 -26.15 14.59 20.29
N GLY A 395 -24.93 15.05 20.58
CA GLY A 395 -24.51 16.45 20.48
C GLY A 395 -24.19 16.90 19.04
N LYS A 396 -23.82 18.19 18.89
CA LYS A 396 -23.55 18.80 17.58
C LYS A 396 -22.28 18.27 16.91
N ILE A 397 -22.37 18.09 15.59
CA ILE A 397 -21.30 17.72 14.65
C ILE A 397 -20.29 18.87 14.55
N PHE A 398 -20.74 20.12 14.44
CA PHE A 398 -19.87 21.28 14.30
C PHE A 398 -19.76 22.06 15.62
N GLN A 399 -18.59 22.00 16.25
CA GLN A 399 -18.26 22.71 17.49
C GLN A 399 -17.07 23.65 17.25
N TYR A 400 -17.18 24.89 17.78
CA TYR A 400 -16.25 26.01 17.55
C TYR A 400 -16.07 26.87 18.81
#